data_AF-A0A920UUA6-F1
#
_entry.id   AF-A0A920UUA6-F1
#
_cell.length_a   1.000
_cell.length_b   1.000
_cell.length_c   1.000
_cell.angle_alpha   90.00
_cell.angle_beta   90.00
_cell.angle_gamma   90.00
#
_symmetry.space_group_name_H-M   'P 1'
#
loop_
_entity.id
_entity.type
_entity.pdbx_description
1 polymer ?
#
loop_
_entity_poly.entity_id
_entity_poly.type
_entity_poly.pdbx_seq_one_letter_code
_entity_poly.pdbx_strand_id
1 'polypeptide(L)' 'MQNLRDYCAGPSHVLPTSGTARFFSALGVYDFQKRSSIINCSPQGAHKLASTAAELARMSIFRLMPYRQSID' A
#
# COMPACT_ATOMS: atom_id res chain seq x y z
N MET A 1 28.34 -21.55 12.87
CA MET A 1 27.76 -20.21 13.13
C MET A 1 26.33 -20.06 12.61
N GLN A 2 25.92 -20.78 11.56
CA GLN A 2 24.54 -20.78 11.03
C GLN A 2 23.50 -21.17 12.11
N ASN A 3 23.74 -22.25 12.85
CA ASN A 3 22.82 -22.76 13.88
C ASN A 3 22.47 -21.72 14.95
N LEU A 4 23.42 -20.87 15.35
CA LEU A 4 23.12 -19.82 16.33
C LEU A 4 22.17 -18.76 15.76
N ARG A 5 22.26 -18.47 14.47
CA ARG A 5 21.34 -17.54 13.79
C ARG A 5 19.96 -18.13 13.63
N ASP A 6 19.87 -19.40 13.27
CA ASP A 6 18.59 -20.04 13.00
C ASP A 6 17.75 -20.24 14.27
N TYR A 7 18.39 -20.35 15.43
CA TYR A 7 17.73 -20.64 16.69
C TYR A 7 17.77 -19.53 17.75
N CYS A 8 18.82 -18.71 17.82
CA CYS A 8 19.06 -17.84 18.98
C CYS A 8 19.19 -16.35 18.67
N ALA A 9 19.47 -15.95 17.42
CA ALA A 9 19.82 -14.57 17.12
C ALA A 9 18.62 -13.60 17.08
N GLY A 10 17.39 -14.10 16.92
CA GLY A 10 16.16 -13.30 16.89
C GLY A 10 15.51 -13.12 15.50
N PRO A 11 16.26 -12.91 14.40
CA PRO A 11 15.69 -12.90 13.06
C PRO A 11 15.09 -14.26 12.66
N SER A 12 14.02 -14.24 11.88
CA SER A 12 13.44 -15.45 11.31
C SER A 12 14.42 -16.10 10.33
N HIS A 13 14.60 -17.41 10.44
CA HIS A 13 15.35 -18.22 9.47
C HIS A 13 14.49 -18.63 8.26
N VAL A 14 13.22 -18.22 8.23
CA VAL A 14 12.34 -18.42 7.07
C VAL A 14 12.64 -17.31 6.05
N LEU A 15 13.51 -17.64 5.09
CA LEU A 15 14.06 -16.72 4.10
C LEU A 15 13.56 -17.00 2.67
N PRO A 16 13.48 -15.99 1.79
CA PRO A 16 13.18 -16.18 0.38
C PRO A 16 14.31 -16.94 -0.34
N THR A 17 13.97 -17.99 -1.09
CA THR A 17 14.91 -18.85 -1.81
C THR A 17 14.77 -18.69 -3.33
N SER A 18 15.57 -19.40 -4.13
CA SER A 18 15.49 -19.37 -5.61
C SER A 18 15.61 -17.95 -6.21
N GLY A 19 16.43 -17.10 -5.60
CA GLY A 19 16.71 -15.73 -6.06
C GLY A 19 15.61 -14.69 -5.75
N THR A 20 14.57 -15.07 -5.02
CA THR A 20 13.43 -14.17 -4.69
C THR A 20 13.78 -13.11 -3.63
N ALA A 21 14.91 -13.25 -2.94
CA ALA A 21 15.43 -12.26 -1.98
C ALA A 21 15.72 -10.87 -2.60
N ARG A 22 15.73 -10.74 -3.94
CA ARG A 22 15.81 -9.43 -4.62
C ARG A 22 14.56 -8.56 -4.42
N PHE A 23 13.41 -9.17 -4.13
CA PHE A 23 12.12 -8.47 -4.05
C PHE A 23 11.31 -8.80 -2.79
N PHE A 24 11.60 -9.93 -2.14
CA PHE A 24 10.92 -10.36 -0.92
C PHE A 24 11.84 -10.25 0.31
N SER A 25 11.23 -9.96 1.45
CA SER A 25 11.89 -9.91 2.76
C SER A 25 11.83 -11.27 3.46
N ALA A 26 12.68 -11.45 4.49
CA ALA A 26 12.53 -12.55 5.45
C ALA A 26 11.17 -12.47 6.16
N LEU A 27 10.62 -13.62 6.56
CA LEU A 27 9.33 -13.67 7.27
C LEU A 27 9.41 -12.84 8.57
N GLY A 28 8.46 -11.95 8.76
CA GLY A 28 8.33 -11.11 9.95
C GLY A 28 6.88 -10.98 10.40
N VAL A 29 6.67 -10.22 11.48
CA VAL A 29 5.34 -10.01 12.05
C VAL A 29 4.37 -9.30 11.10
N TYR A 30 4.89 -8.57 10.11
CA TYR A 30 4.06 -7.85 9.13
C TYR A 30 3.40 -8.77 8.11
N ASP A 31 3.94 -9.96 7.85
CA ASP A 31 3.33 -10.93 6.93
C ASP A 31 1.99 -11.48 7.45
N PHE A 32 1.74 -11.32 8.75
CA PHE A 32 0.50 -11.72 9.42
C PHE A 32 -0.46 -10.54 9.68
N GLN A 33 -0.11 -9.34 9.24
CA GLN A 33 -0.89 -8.13 9.46
C GLN A 33 -1.43 -7.59 8.13
N LYS A 34 -2.71 -7.21 8.09
CA LYS A 34 -3.24 -6.44 6.97
C LYS A 34 -3.16 -4.95 7.29
N ARG A 35 -2.49 -4.19 6.41
CA ARG A 35 -2.42 -2.74 6.48
C ARG A 35 -3.54 -2.12 5.65
N SER A 36 -4.49 -1.46 6.31
CA SER A 36 -5.53 -0.67 5.64
C SER A 36 -5.24 0.82 5.78
N SER A 37 -5.49 1.59 4.72
CA SER A 37 -5.37 3.05 4.74
C SER A 37 -6.77 3.65 4.81
N ILE A 38 -7.01 4.50 5.82
CA ILE A 38 -8.26 5.25 5.98
C ILE A 38 -7.98 6.70 5.59
N ILE A 39 -8.72 7.21 4.63
CA ILE A 39 -8.63 8.60 4.19
C ILE A 39 -9.92 9.29 4.57
N ASN A 40 -9.83 10.36 5.37
CA ASN A 40 -10.94 11.22 5.70
C ASN A 40 -10.75 12.59 5.02
N CYS A 41 -11.79 13.08 4.36
CA CYS A 41 -11.75 14.35 3.65
C CYS A 41 -12.92 15.22 4.12
N SER A 42 -12.63 16.44 4.57
CA SER A 42 -13.69 17.41 4.85
C SER A 42 -14.34 17.86 3.54
N PRO A 43 -15.60 18.32 3.54
CA PRO A 43 -16.24 18.84 2.34
C PRO A 43 -15.43 19.95 1.66
N GLN A 44 -14.82 20.84 2.45
CA GLN A 44 -13.97 21.91 1.93
C GLN A 44 -12.65 21.38 1.35
N GLY A 45 -12.08 20.34 1.96
CA GLY A 45 -10.89 19.66 1.43
C GLY A 45 -11.17 18.95 0.11
N ALA A 46 -12.32 18.28 0.01
CA ALA A 46 -12.77 17.60 -1.19
C ALA A 46 -12.99 18.59 -2.34
N HIS A 47 -13.66 19.71 -2.06
CA HIS A 47 -13.88 20.77 -3.05
C HIS A 47 -12.57 21.36 -3.61
N LYS A 48 -11.55 21.53 -2.76
CA LYS A 48 -10.22 22.01 -3.20
C LYS A 48 -9.52 21.01 -4.13
N LEU A 49 -9.69 19.72 -3.90
CA LEU A 49 -9.06 18.65 -4.69
C LEU A 49 -9.86 18.27 -5.93
N ALA A 50 -11.14 18.67 -5.99
CA ALA A 50 -12.09 18.23 -7.02
C ALA A 50 -11.66 18.58 -8.44
N SER A 51 -11.15 19.80 -8.68
CA SER A 51 -10.72 20.23 -10.01
C SER A 51 -9.53 19.42 -10.53
N THR A 52 -8.58 19.11 -9.65
CA THR A 52 -7.39 18.33 -9.96
C THR A 52 -7.75 16.86 -10.20
N ALA A 53 -8.58 16.28 -9.34
CA ALA A 53 -9.09 14.92 -9.51
C ALA A 53 -9.87 14.77 -10.83
N ALA A 54 -10.69 15.77 -11.18
CA ALA A 54 -11.46 15.77 -12.43
C ALA A 54 -10.57 15.86 -13.68
N GLU A 55 -9.47 16.64 -13.63
CA GLU A 55 -8.52 16.70 -14.74
C GLU A 55 -7.75 15.39 -14.92
N LEU A 56 -7.27 14.81 -13.82
CA LEU A 56 -6.62 13.48 -13.85
C LEU A 56 -7.55 12.40 -14.38
N ALA A 57 -8.84 12.43 -14.02
CA ALA A 57 -9.84 11.50 -14.54
C ALA A 57 -10.11 11.68 -16.04
N ARG A 58 -10.10 12.92 -16.56
CA ARG A 58 -10.26 13.20 -17.99
C ARG A 58 -9.07 12.73 -18.83
N MET A 59 -7.86 12.88 -18.30
CA MET A 59 -6.60 12.55 -18.99
C MET A 59 -6.28 11.05 -18.96
N SER A 60 -6.75 10.33 -17.94
CA SER A 60 -6.60 8.88 -17.84
C SER A 60 -7.74 8.14 -18.54
N ILE A 61 -7.56 6.85 -18.83
CA ILE A 61 -8.61 5.96 -19.38
C ILE A 61 -9.83 5.82 -18.44
N PHE A 62 -9.76 6.38 -17.24
CA PHE A 62 -10.79 6.37 -16.20
C PHE A 62 -11.95 7.34 -16.50
N ARG A 63 -12.59 7.20 -17.67
CA ARG A 63 -13.66 8.08 -18.16
C ARG A 63 -15.00 7.94 -17.40
N LEU A 64 -15.13 7.03 -16.45
CA LEU A 64 -16.42 6.63 -15.84
C LEU A 64 -16.50 6.77 -14.31
N MET A 65 -15.80 7.73 -13.70
CA MET A 65 -16.12 8.12 -12.31
C MET A 65 -16.95 9.41 -12.31
N PRO A 66 -18.26 9.37 -12.01
CA PRO A 66 -19.07 10.57 -11.82
C PRO A 66 -18.70 11.23 -10.48
N TYR A 67 -17.52 11.85 -10.43
CA TYR A 67 -17.07 12.66 -9.29
C TYR A 67 -17.92 13.93 -9.09
N ARG A 68 -18.73 14.28 -10.11
CA ARG A 68 -19.55 15.48 -10.14
C ARG A 68 -20.84 15.38 -9.31
N GLN A 69 -21.27 14.18 -8.90
CA GLN A 69 -22.52 13.98 -8.13
C GLN A 69 -22.30 13.78 -6.62
N SER A 70 -21.06 13.65 -6.15
CA SER A 70 -20.77 13.33 -4.74
C SER A 70 -20.39 14.54 -3.87
N ILE A 71 -20.43 15.76 -4.41
CA ILE A 71 -20.03 17.00 -3.71
C ILE A 71 -21.19 18.01 -3.63
N ASP A 72 -22.36 17.69 -4.22
CA ASP A 72 -23.59 18.47 -4.05
C ASP A 72 -24.33 18.06 -2.76
#